data_AF-A0A381CAY5-F1
#
_entry.id   AF-A0A381CAY5-F1
#
_cell.length_a   1.000
_cell.length_b   1.000
_cell.length_c   1.000
_cell.angle_alpha   90.00
_cell.angle_beta   90.00
_cell.angle_gamma   90.00
#
_symmetry.space_group_name_H-M   'P 1'
#
loop_
_entity.id
_entity.type
_entity.pdbx_description
1 polymer ?
#
loop_
_entity_poly.entity_id
_entity_poly.type
_entity_poly.pdbx_seq_one_letter_code
_entity_poly.pdbx_strand_id
1 'polypeptide(L)'
;MKIVIAPDSFKESLSAERTAQAIKKGFEEIFPEAQYVCLPIADGGEGTVEAMIAATRGKLVTLTVSGPMNQPVEAFYGVTGDGRTAVIEMAAASGLMLVEPELRNPMSATSFGTGELIKHALNAGIRHIILGIGGSATVDGGIGMA
;
A
#
# COMPACT_ATOMS: atom_id res chain seq x y z
N MET A 1 -30.91 9.60 5.87
CA MET A 1 -29.93 8.93 6.76
C MET A 1 -28.58 8.93 6.07
N LYS A 2 -27.48 9.11 6.81
CA LYS A 2 -26.12 9.03 6.26
C LYS A 2 -25.38 7.86 6.91
N ILE A 3 -24.84 6.95 6.11
CA ILE A 3 -24.18 5.72 6.55
C ILE A 3 -22.71 5.77 6.10
N VAL A 4 -21.79 5.71 7.06
CA VAL A 4 -20.36 5.60 6.80
C VAL A 4 -19.96 4.13 6.91
N ILE A 5 -19.35 3.60 5.85
CA ILE A 5 -18.90 2.22 5.75
C ILE A 5 -17.37 2.28 5.69
N ALA A 6 -16.73 2.00 6.82
CA ALA A 6 -15.28 2.08 6.98
C ALA A 6 -14.66 0.75 7.45
N PRO A 7 -14.68 -0.29 6.59
CA PRO A 7 -14.13 -1.59 6.93
C PRO A 7 -12.63 -1.66 6.64
N ASP A 8 -11.98 -2.60 7.31
CA ASP A 8 -10.68 -3.10 6.91
C ASP A 8 -10.84 -4.27 5.90
N SER A 9 -9.72 -4.70 5.33
CA SER A 9 -9.64 -5.89 4.49
C SER A 9 -9.96 -7.17 5.26
N PHE A 10 -10.44 -8.18 4.53
CA PHE A 10 -10.46 -9.55 5.01
C PHE A 10 -9.19 -10.20 4.46
N LYS A 11 -8.20 -10.37 5.33
CA LYS A 11 -6.87 -10.87 4.95
C LYS A 11 -6.98 -12.14 4.10
N GLU A 12 -6.23 -12.18 3.00
CA GLU A 12 -6.24 -13.28 2.00
C GLU A 12 -7.60 -13.50 1.31
N SER A 13 -8.53 -12.54 1.37
CA SER A 13 -9.87 -12.67 0.80
C SER A 13 -10.33 -11.41 0.05
N LEU A 14 -10.83 -10.39 0.75
CA LEU A 14 -11.39 -9.18 0.16
C LEU A 14 -10.58 -7.96 0.56
N SER A 15 -10.29 -7.07 -0.39
CA SER A 15 -9.76 -5.74 -0.06
C SER A 15 -10.80 -4.91 0.69
N ALA A 16 -10.34 -3.92 1.46
CA ALA A 16 -11.22 -3.01 2.20
C ALA A 16 -12.26 -2.33 1.29
N GLU A 17 -11.87 -1.96 0.07
CA GLU A 17 -12.76 -1.41 -0.95
C GLU A 17 -13.88 -2.40 -1.32
N ARG A 18 -13.53 -3.65 -1.64
CA ARG A 18 -14.52 -4.68 -2.01
C ARG A 18 -15.45 -5.00 -0.85
N THR A 19 -14.92 -5.05 0.38
CA THR A 19 -15.73 -5.20 1.60
C THR A 19 -16.72 -4.05 1.76
N ALA A 20 -16.28 -2.79 1.56
CA ALA A 20 -17.15 -1.63 1.66
C ALA A 20 -18.27 -1.65 0.61
N GLN A 21 -17.97 -2.02 -0.64
CA GLN A 21 -18.97 -2.13 -1.70
C GLN A 21 -19.98 -3.26 -1.44
N ALA A 22 -19.53 -4.40 -0.90
CA ALA A 22 -20.41 -5.51 -0.56
C ALA A 22 -21.39 -5.13 0.58
N ILE A 23 -20.91 -4.47 1.62
CA ILE A 23 -21.75 -3.96 2.72
C ILE A 23 -22.75 -2.94 2.18
N LYS A 24 -22.29 -1.98 1.36
CA LYS A 24 -23.15 -0.97 0.74
C LYS A 24 -24.29 -1.62 -0.04
N LYS A 25 -23.97 -2.60 -0.89
CA LYS A 25 -24.97 -3.31 -1.70
C LYS A 25 -26.07 -3.95 -0.83
N GLY A 26 -25.69 -4.60 0.27
CA GLY A 26 -26.67 -5.18 1.21
C GLY A 26 -27.53 -4.14 1.90
N PHE A 27 -26.97 -2.97 2.26
CA PHE A 27 -27.76 -1.88 2.82
C PHE A 27 -28.69 -1.23 1.80
N GLU A 28 -28.28 -1.09 0.54
CA GLU A 28 -29.10 -0.50 -0.54
C GLU A 28 -30.39 -1.30 -0.81
N GLU A 29 -30.39 -2.61 -0.53
CA GLU A 29 -31.59 -3.46 -0.64
C GLU A 29 -32.70 -3.05 0.34
N ILE A 30 -32.35 -2.47 1.49
CA ILE A 30 -33.29 -2.07 2.56
C ILE A 30 -33.46 -0.55 2.64
N PHE A 31 -32.39 0.20 2.41
CA PHE A 31 -32.34 1.66 2.54
C PHE A 31 -31.82 2.32 1.24
N PRO A 32 -32.57 2.26 0.13
CA PRO A 32 -32.10 2.75 -1.17
C PRO A 32 -31.88 4.27 -1.21
N GLU A 33 -32.55 5.04 -0.35
CA GLU A 33 -32.45 6.51 -0.30
C GLU A 33 -31.39 7.02 0.71
N ALA A 34 -30.69 6.13 1.41
CA ALA A 34 -29.63 6.54 2.32
C ALA A 34 -28.42 7.10 1.54
N GLN A 35 -27.71 8.04 2.15
CA GLN A 35 -26.44 8.53 1.62
C GLN A 35 -25.31 7.65 2.14
N TYR A 36 -24.57 7.03 1.23
CA TYR A 36 -23.46 6.13 1.55
C TYR A 36 -22.11 6.81 1.36
N VAL A 37 -21.24 6.67 2.36
CA VAL A 37 -19.83 7.05 2.27
C VAL A 37 -19.01 5.79 2.53
N CYS A 38 -18.47 5.20 1.45
CA CYS A 38 -17.48 4.14 1.55
C CYS A 38 -16.10 4.76 1.80
N LEU A 39 -15.48 4.42 2.91
CA LEU A 39 -14.18 4.92 3.31
C LEU A 39 -13.31 3.75 3.77
N PRO A 40 -12.70 2.99 2.83
CA PRO A 40 -11.83 1.88 3.19
C PRO A 40 -10.70 2.38 4.09
N ILE A 41 -10.43 1.63 5.17
CA ILE A 41 -9.35 1.94 6.11
C ILE A 41 -8.28 0.86 6.04
N ALA A 42 -7.10 1.19 6.56
CA ALA A 42 -5.98 0.27 6.73
C ALA A 42 -5.18 0.66 7.98
N ASP A 43 -4.42 -0.29 8.52
CA ASP A 43 -3.64 -0.14 9.75
C ASP A 43 -2.15 0.20 9.52
N GLY A 44 -1.75 0.40 8.26
CA GLY A 44 -0.35 0.64 7.86
C GLY A 44 0.37 -0.62 7.35
N GLY A 45 -0.30 -1.78 7.37
CA GLY A 45 0.15 -3.02 6.74
C GLY A 45 -0.17 -3.11 5.24
N GLU A 46 -0.27 -4.35 4.77
CA GLU A 46 -0.63 -4.69 3.38
C GLU A 46 -1.98 -4.08 2.97
N GLY A 47 -2.03 -3.44 1.81
CA GLY A 47 -3.26 -2.85 1.26
C GLY A 47 -3.54 -1.42 1.72
N THR A 48 -2.63 -0.81 2.49
CA THR A 48 -2.70 0.61 2.88
C THR A 48 -2.64 1.54 1.67
N VAL A 49 -1.79 1.25 0.68
CA VAL A 49 -1.69 2.01 -0.56
C VAL A 49 -3.03 2.01 -1.31
N GLU A 50 -3.64 0.84 -1.46
CA GLU A 50 -4.93 0.69 -2.14
C GLU A 50 -6.05 1.44 -1.41
N ALA A 51 -6.14 1.27 -0.09
CA ALA A 51 -7.13 1.96 0.74
C ALA A 51 -6.99 3.48 0.63
N MET A 52 -5.77 4.00 0.70
CA MET A 52 -5.52 5.44 0.61
C MET A 52 -5.79 6.00 -0.79
N ILE A 53 -5.45 5.27 -1.85
CA ILE A 53 -5.80 5.67 -3.23
C ILE A 53 -7.31 5.73 -3.37
N ALA A 54 -8.04 4.70 -2.93
CA ALA A 54 -9.49 4.64 -3.04
C ALA A 54 -10.17 5.75 -2.23
N ALA A 55 -9.76 5.95 -0.97
CA ALA A 55 -10.31 6.98 -0.09
C ALA A 55 -10.07 8.41 -0.58
N THR A 56 -8.94 8.65 -1.26
CA THR A 56 -8.54 10.00 -1.69
C THR A 56 -8.75 10.27 -3.19
N ARG A 57 -9.23 9.28 -3.95
CA ARG A 57 -9.24 9.32 -5.43
C ARG A 57 -7.85 9.61 -6.01
N GLY A 58 -6.87 8.96 -5.41
CA GLY A 58 -5.47 9.05 -5.78
C GLY A 58 -5.13 8.27 -7.04
N LYS A 59 -3.84 8.08 -7.27
CA LYS A 59 -3.31 7.26 -8.36
C LYS A 59 -2.19 6.35 -7.89
N LEU A 60 -2.07 5.20 -8.55
CA LEU A 60 -0.95 4.29 -8.39
C LEU A 60 0.21 4.74 -9.30
N VAL A 61 1.43 4.66 -8.80
CA VAL A 61 2.66 4.88 -9.56
C VAL A 61 3.47 3.59 -9.50
N THR A 62 3.79 3.03 -10.67
CA THR A 62 4.58 1.81 -10.82
C THR A 62 5.97 2.14 -11.35
N LEU A 63 6.98 1.44 -10.87
CA LEU A 63 8.36 1.57 -11.32
C LEU A 63 9.18 0.34 -10.96
N THR A 64 10.15 0.03 -11.80
CA THR A 64 11.15 -1.00 -11.51
C THR A 64 12.14 -0.47 -10.47
N VAL A 65 12.35 -1.23 -9.40
CA VAL A 65 13.32 -0.94 -8.33
C VAL A 65 14.14 -2.19 -8.01
N SER A 66 15.17 -2.04 -7.18
CA SER A 66 16.00 -3.13 -6.69
C SER A 66 15.23 -3.92 -5.62
N GLY A 67 14.92 -5.17 -5.92
CA GLY A 67 14.30 -6.10 -5.00
C GLY A 67 15.22 -6.50 -3.84
N PRO A 68 14.69 -7.21 -2.83
CA PRO A 68 15.44 -7.56 -1.63
C PRO A 68 16.69 -8.40 -1.91
N MET A 69 16.70 -9.21 -2.97
CA MET A 69 17.86 -10.03 -3.36
C MET A 69 18.69 -9.39 -4.49
N ASN A 70 18.67 -8.06 -4.63
CA ASN A 70 19.31 -7.27 -5.69
C ASN A 70 18.83 -7.58 -7.13
N GLN A 71 17.72 -8.30 -7.28
CA GLN A 71 17.08 -8.51 -8.58
C GLN A 71 16.02 -7.43 -8.81
N PRO A 72 15.89 -6.88 -10.03
CA PRO A 72 14.84 -5.90 -10.33
C PRO A 72 13.43 -6.47 -10.06
N VAL A 73 12.58 -5.67 -9.44
CA VAL A 73 11.17 -5.97 -9.18
C VAL A 73 10.28 -4.81 -9.63
N GLU A 74 9.09 -5.12 -10.13
CA GLU A 74 8.05 -4.12 -10.35
C GLU A 74 7.42 -3.76 -9.01
N ALA A 75 7.72 -2.56 -8.53
CA ALA A 75 7.18 -2.02 -7.29
C ALA A 75 6.18 -0.88 -7.57
N PHE A 76 5.51 -0.43 -6.53
CA PHE A 76 4.52 0.64 -6.63
C PHE A 76 4.44 1.48 -5.36
N TYR A 77 3.86 2.67 -5.52
CA TYR A 77 3.37 3.49 -4.42
C TYR A 77 2.14 4.28 -4.84
N GLY A 78 1.37 4.78 -3.87
CA GLY A 78 0.20 5.61 -4.09
C GLY A 78 0.49 7.10 -3.96
N VAL A 79 -0.23 7.92 -4.70
CA VAL A 79 -0.28 9.38 -4.51
C VAL A 79 -1.72 9.79 -4.25
N THR A 80 -1.95 10.56 -3.19
CA THR A 80 -3.30 11.04 -2.84
C THR A 80 -3.90 11.93 -3.92
N GLY A 81 -5.22 12.05 -3.98
CA GLY A 81 -5.90 12.81 -5.05
C GLY A 81 -5.57 14.31 -5.11
N ASP A 82 -5.08 14.89 -4.02
CA ASP A 82 -4.56 16.26 -3.98
C ASP A 82 -3.11 16.39 -4.48
N GLY A 83 -2.45 15.27 -4.78
CA GLY A 83 -1.07 15.20 -5.25
C GLY A 83 0.00 15.46 -4.19
N ARG A 84 -0.36 15.58 -2.91
CA ARG A 84 0.54 16.08 -1.86
C ARG A 84 1.19 15.01 -1.00
N THR A 85 0.59 13.83 -0.92
CA THR A 85 1.05 12.72 -0.07
C THR A 85 1.38 11.50 -0.92
N ALA A 86 2.55 10.91 -0.69
CA ALA A 86 2.88 9.58 -1.17
C ALA A 86 2.58 8.56 -0.06
N VAL A 87 2.02 7.43 -0.44
CA VAL A 87 1.77 6.28 0.44
C VAL A 87 2.60 5.14 -0.11
N ILE A 88 3.56 4.67 0.66
CA ILE A 88 4.54 3.67 0.26
C ILE A 88 4.39 2.47 1.19
N GLU A 89 4.34 1.27 0.64
CA GLU A 89 4.52 0.02 1.38
C GLU A 89 5.91 -0.52 1.04
N MET A 90 6.78 -0.65 2.05
CA MET A 90 8.15 -1.13 1.82
C MET A 90 8.15 -2.56 1.26
N ALA A 91 7.12 -3.36 1.57
CA ALA A 91 6.95 -4.70 1.06
C ALA A 91 6.88 -4.79 -0.48
N ALA A 92 6.42 -3.71 -1.15
CA ALA A 92 6.36 -3.67 -2.61
C ALA A 92 7.75 -3.69 -3.27
N ALA A 93 8.79 -3.24 -2.56
CA ALA A 93 10.18 -3.22 -3.05
C ALA A 93 11.10 -4.17 -2.28
N SER A 94 10.84 -4.39 -1.01
CA SER A 94 11.74 -5.08 -0.05
C SER A 94 11.00 -6.12 0.78
N GLY A 95 9.86 -6.63 0.29
CA GLY A 95 8.98 -7.56 1.02
C GLY A 95 9.38 -9.03 0.94
N LEU A 96 8.98 -9.78 1.96
CA LEU A 96 9.20 -11.23 2.07
C LEU A 96 8.48 -12.01 0.97
N MET A 97 7.36 -11.48 0.46
CA MET A 97 6.60 -12.03 -0.66
C MET A 97 7.34 -11.99 -2.00
N LEU A 98 8.42 -11.19 -2.11
CA LEU A 98 9.26 -11.10 -3.31
C LEU A 98 10.38 -12.14 -3.32
N VAL A 99 10.49 -12.97 -2.27
CA VAL A 99 11.57 -13.95 -2.12
C VAL A 99 10.99 -15.33 -1.90
N GLU A 100 11.29 -16.22 -2.84
CA GLU A 100 10.97 -17.65 -2.71
C GLU A 100 11.53 -18.21 -1.40
N PRO A 101 10.79 -19.10 -0.69
CA PRO A 101 11.19 -19.61 0.61
C PRO A 101 12.63 -20.11 0.70
N GLU A 102 13.13 -20.77 -0.34
CA GLU A 102 14.46 -21.36 -0.41
C GLU A 102 15.57 -20.32 -0.62
N LEU A 103 15.23 -19.14 -1.12
CA LEU A 103 16.16 -18.04 -1.41
C LEU A 103 16.23 -17.00 -0.30
N ARG A 104 15.42 -17.16 0.76
CA ARG A 104 15.36 -16.21 1.88
C ARG A 104 16.68 -16.23 2.66
N ASN A 105 17.47 -15.17 2.49
CA ASN A 105 18.68 -14.94 3.27
C ASN A 105 18.69 -13.50 3.81
N PRO A 106 18.39 -13.30 5.10
CA PRO A 106 18.31 -11.97 5.69
C PRO A 106 19.67 -11.23 5.69
N MET A 107 20.80 -11.96 5.64
CA MET A 107 22.14 -11.35 5.59
C MET A 107 22.49 -10.76 4.22
N SER A 108 21.81 -11.21 3.16
CA SER A 108 21.98 -10.70 1.79
C SER A 108 20.89 -9.70 1.40
N ALA A 109 19.77 -9.69 2.13
CA ALA A 109 18.61 -8.89 1.79
C ALA A 109 18.85 -7.39 2.00
N THR A 110 18.47 -6.56 1.03
CA THR A 110 18.67 -5.09 1.05
C THR A 110 17.35 -4.31 0.99
N SER A 111 17.30 -3.18 1.69
CA SER A 111 16.18 -2.22 1.66
C SER A 111 16.30 -1.17 0.55
N PHE A 112 17.28 -1.29 -0.35
CA PHE A 112 17.59 -0.28 -1.38
C PHE A 112 16.38 0.14 -2.24
N GLY A 113 15.58 -0.82 -2.72
CA GLY A 113 14.38 -0.49 -3.51
C GLY A 113 13.35 0.36 -2.76
N THR A 114 13.27 0.25 -1.43
CA THR A 114 12.44 1.16 -0.62
C THR A 114 12.94 2.60 -0.71
N GLY A 115 14.27 2.79 -0.67
CA GLY A 115 14.90 4.09 -0.90
C GLY A 115 14.62 4.65 -2.30
N GLU A 116 14.59 3.79 -3.32
CA GLU A 116 14.23 4.18 -4.69
C GLU A 116 12.79 4.69 -4.80
N LEU A 117 11.83 4.02 -4.13
CA LEU A 117 10.43 4.50 -4.05
C LEU A 117 10.33 5.88 -3.37
N ILE A 118 11.01 6.04 -2.23
CA ILE A 118 11.05 7.31 -1.49
C ILE A 118 11.65 8.41 -2.37
N LYS A 119 12.80 8.14 -3.00
CA LYS A 119 13.49 9.08 -3.90
C LYS A 119 12.61 9.47 -5.09
N HIS A 120 11.90 8.52 -5.68
CA HIS A 120 10.97 8.81 -6.78
C HIS A 120 9.84 9.74 -6.34
N ALA A 121 9.23 9.49 -5.17
CA ALA A 121 8.21 10.38 -4.62
C ALA A 121 8.75 11.80 -4.34
N LEU A 122 9.95 11.90 -3.75
CA LEU A 122 10.60 13.19 -3.46
C LEU A 122 10.92 13.98 -4.75
N ASN A 123 11.38 13.29 -5.80
CA ASN A 123 11.65 13.87 -7.12
C ASN A 123 10.36 14.39 -7.78
N ALA A 124 9.21 13.79 -7.49
CA ALA A 124 7.90 14.28 -7.92
C ALA A 124 7.41 15.51 -7.12
N GLY A 125 8.24 16.05 -6.21
CA GLY A 125 7.90 17.24 -5.41
C GLY A 125 7.05 16.94 -4.17
N ILE A 126 6.75 15.67 -3.89
CA ILE A 126 5.97 15.25 -2.72
C ILE A 126 6.81 15.44 -1.46
N ARG A 127 6.19 15.94 -0.39
CA ARG A 127 6.87 16.23 0.90
C ARG A 127 6.22 15.57 2.10
N HIS A 128 5.05 14.97 1.92
CA HIS A 128 4.40 14.16 2.94
C HIS A 128 4.43 12.70 2.49
N ILE A 129 5.02 11.81 3.28
CA ILE A 129 5.16 10.40 2.97
C ILE A 129 4.60 9.59 4.14
N ILE A 130 3.65 8.70 3.84
CA ILE A 130 3.20 7.65 4.75
C ILE A 130 3.90 6.38 4.32
N LEU A 131 4.67 5.76 5.23
CA LEU A 131 5.46 4.56 4.94
C LEU A 131 5.01 3.41 5.83
N GLY A 132 4.39 2.40 5.21
CA GLY A 132 4.11 1.11 5.84
C GLY A 132 5.36 0.21 5.78
N ILE A 133 5.80 -0.29 6.93
CA ILE A 133 7.06 -1.05 7.06
C ILE A 133 6.86 -2.54 7.37
N GLY A 134 5.62 -3.02 7.31
CA GLY A 134 5.31 -4.44 7.52
C GLY A 134 5.77 -5.34 6.38
N GLY A 135 5.92 -6.64 6.66
CA GLY A 135 6.16 -7.66 5.61
C GLY A 135 7.56 -7.67 5.00
N SER A 136 8.57 -7.07 5.65
CA SER A 136 9.94 -6.96 5.13
C SER A 136 10.68 -8.30 4.98
N ALA A 137 11.53 -8.42 3.96
CA ALA A 137 12.54 -9.48 3.82
C ALA A 137 13.88 -9.15 4.49
N THR A 138 14.05 -7.90 4.94
CA THR A 138 15.35 -7.28 5.26
C THR A 138 15.60 -7.17 6.76
N VAL A 139 16.86 -7.34 7.18
CA VAL A 139 17.35 -7.00 8.54
C VAL A 139 18.57 -6.08 8.49
N ASP A 140 18.75 -5.35 7.39
CA ASP A 140 19.89 -4.47 7.12
C ASP A 140 19.88 -3.16 7.92
N GLY A 141 18.91 -2.98 8.82
CA GLY A 141 18.75 -1.74 9.60
C GLY A 141 18.41 -0.51 8.76
N GLY A 142 17.98 -0.68 7.51
CA GLY A 142 17.69 0.42 6.60
C GLY A 142 18.92 1.05 5.94
N ILE A 143 20.10 0.44 6.04
CA ILE A 143 21.32 0.99 5.41
C ILE A 143 21.25 0.99 3.88
N GLY A 144 20.51 0.06 3.27
CA GLY A 144 20.30 0.07 1.82
C GLY A 144 19.38 1.22 1.38
N MET A 145 18.38 1.54 2.20
CA MET A 145 17.41 2.61 1.93
C MET A 145 18.01 4.03 2.04
N ALA A 146 18.93 4.25 2.98
CA ALA A 146 19.47 5.57 3.36
C ALA A 146 20.42 6.17 2.30
#